data_AF-A0A9W5YAB0-F1
#
_entry.id   AF-A0A9W5YAB0-F1
#
_cell.length_a   1.000
_cell.length_b   1.000
_cell.length_c   1.000
_cell.angle_alpha   90.00
_cell.angle_beta   90.00
_cell.angle_gamma   90.00
#
_symmetry.space_group_name_H-M   'P 1'
#
loop_
_entity.id
_entity.type
_entity.pdbx_description
1 polymer ?
#
loop_
_entity_poly.entity_id
_entity_poly.type
_entity_poly.pdbx_seq_one_letter_code
_entity_poly.pdbx_strand_id
1 'polypeptide(L)'
;MEYINIIVIAFIIIGIIFIVLSFMVKDKTQKSEDTKTEKKLMEELISKNKDIENMDLNKDEIMKEISNKILELNDYSSFIKKELNDKHKELLFLYQLICEKEKNIKKLSNINSIKKKNEIEVIENDDEIIEEDYALDFQNVENKNQKIIDFHKKGYSITDIAKIMALGKGEVKLILELGTTRE
;
A
#
# COMPACT_ATOMS: atom_id res chain seq x y z
N MET A 1 48.61 22.57 27.60
CA MET A 1 48.81 22.17 26.19
C MET A 1 49.63 20.89 26.07
N GLU A 2 50.75 20.76 26.78
CA GLU A 2 51.62 19.56 26.72
C GLU A 2 50.91 18.25 27.14
N TYR A 3 50.08 18.28 28.20
CA TYR A 3 49.33 17.10 28.66
C TYR A 3 48.35 16.54 27.62
N ILE A 4 47.71 17.41 26.83
CA ILE A 4 46.76 16.99 25.78
C ILE A 4 47.52 16.27 24.67
N ASN A 5 48.69 16.79 24.29
CA ASN A 5 49.53 16.17 23.26
C ASN A 5 50.05 14.80 23.70
N ILE A 6 50.42 14.63 24.97
CA ILE A 6 50.84 13.33 25.53
C ILE A 6 49.70 12.30 25.47
N ILE A 7 48.47 12.71 25.83
CA ILE A 7 47.29 11.83 25.76
C ILE A 7 46.99 11.43 24.31
N VAL A 8 47.06 12.36 23.36
CA VAL A 8 46.83 12.08 21.94
C VAL A 8 47.85 11.07 21.40
N ILE A 9 49.13 11.23 21.74
CA ILE A 9 50.19 10.30 21.34
C ILE A 9 49.97 8.91 21.96
N ALA A 10 49.51 8.83 23.22
CA ALA A 10 49.19 7.57 23.88
C ALA A 10 48.06 6.79 23.16
N PHE A 11 47.00 7.48 22.71
CA PHE A 11 45.91 6.86 21.94
C PHE A 11 46.35 6.37 20.55
N ILE A 12 47.26 7.10 19.89
CA ILE A 12 47.82 6.68 18.58
C ILE A 12 48.62 5.38 18.74
N ILE A 13 49.44 5.28 19.79
CA ILE A 13 50.23 4.07 20.07
C ILE A 13 49.33 2.87 20.39
N ILE A 14 48.27 3.07 21.19
CA ILE A 14 47.29 2.02 21.49
C ILE A 14 46.61 1.50 20.21
N GLY A 15 46.27 2.40 19.27
CA GLY A 15 45.63 2.05 18.01
C GLY A 15 46.52 1.22 17.09
N ILE A 16 47.81 1.56 17.00
CA ILE A 16 48.80 0.79 16.22
C ILE A 16 48.96 -0.62 16.79
N ILE A 17 48.98 -0.76 18.12
CA ILE A 17 49.03 -2.06 18.80
C ILE A 17 47.82 -2.93 18.47
N PHE A 18 46.60 -2.36 18.44
CA PHE A 18 45.39 -3.09 18.04
C PHE A 18 45.43 -3.57 16.59
N ILE A 19 46.00 -2.79 15.68
CA ILE A 19 46.17 -3.18 14.26
C ILE A 19 47.14 -4.36 14.13
N VAL A 20 48.26 -4.34 14.85
CA VAL A 20 49.24 -5.44 14.84
C VAL A 20 48.65 -6.72 15.47
N LEU A 21 47.91 -6.59 16.58
CA LEU A 21 47.18 -7.71 17.19
C LEU A 21 46.11 -8.29 16.26
N SER A 22 45.36 -7.46 15.54
CA SER A 22 44.34 -7.89 14.57
C SER A 22 44.95 -8.69 13.42
N PHE A 23 46.15 -8.31 12.98
CA PHE A 23 46.89 -9.05 11.98
C PHE A 23 47.36 -10.42 12.51
N MET A 24 47.81 -10.49 13.77
CA MET A 24 48.24 -11.74 14.41
C MET A 24 47.08 -12.73 14.64
N VAL A 25 45.85 -12.24 14.81
CA VAL A 25 44.64 -13.09 14.92
C VAL A 25 44.22 -13.66 13.56
N LYS A 26 44.47 -12.94 12.46
CA LYS A 26 44.12 -13.39 11.11
C LYS A 26 45.02 -14.53 10.60
N ASP A 27 46.26 -14.62 11.06
CA ASP A 27 47.23 -15.62 10.59
C ASP A 27 47.22 -16.96 11.36
N LYS A 28 46.42 -17.11 12.43
CA LYS A 28 46.34 -18.36 13.24
C LYS A 28 45.08 -19.21 13.02
N THR A 29 44.34 -18.98 11.92
CA THR A 29 43.15 -19.79 11.59
C THR A 29 43.28 -20.57 10.29
N GLN A 30 44.51 -20.78 9.79
CA GLN A 30 44.71 -21.60 8.59
C GLN A 30 46.09 -22.28 8.56
N LYS A 31 46.14 -23.52 9.09
CA LYS A 31 47.18 -24.58 9.00
C LYS A 31 47.66 -25.05 10.36
N SER A 32 47.08 -26.14 10.90
CA SER A 32 47.84 -27.24 11.56
C SER A 32 47.02 -28.31 12.33
N GLU A 33 45.71 -28.53 12.12
CA GLU A 33 45.01 -29.67 12.78
C GLU A 33 44.01 -30.49 11.92
N ASP A 34 43.90 -30.27 10.60
CA ASP A 34 42.79 -30.84 9.80
C ASP A 34 42.89 -32.34 9.41
N THR A 35 44.00 -33.05 9.63
CA THR A 35 44.18 -34.38 9.00
C THR A 35 43.58 -35.59 9.72
N LYS A 36 42.99 -35.45 10.91
CA LYS A 36 42.39 -36.60 11.66
C LYS A 36 40.89 -36.51 11.90
N THR A 37 40.30 -35.31 11.93
CA THR A 37 38.88 -35.12 12.21
C THR A 37 38.02 -35.29 10.95
N GLU A 38 38.55 -34.95 9.78
CA GLU A 38 37.85 -35.10 8.50
C GLU A 38 37.54 -36.57 8.15
N LYS A 39 38.39 -37.54 8.51
CA LYS A 39 38.12 -38.96 8.20
C LYS A 39 36.95 -39.56 8.99
N LYS A 40 36.72 -39.13 10.24
CA LYS A 40 35.56 -39.56 11.02
C LYS A 40 34.26 -38.88 10.57
N LEU A 41 34.33 -37.59 10.24
CA LEU A 41 33.19 -36.86 9.66
C LEU A 41 32.85 -37.39 8.26
N MET A 42 33.84 -37.77 7.47
CA MET A 42 33.63 -38.32 6.12
C MET A 42 32.97 -39.71 6.18
N GLU A 43 33.30 -40.54 7.17
CA GLU A 43 32.64 -41.83 7.39
C GLU A 43 31.19 -41.65 7.89
N GLU A 44 30.94 -40.68 8.77
CA GLU A 44 29.59 -40.31 9.25
C GLU A 44 28.70 -39.75 8.12
N LEU A 45 29.26 -38.92 7.23
CA LEU A 45 28.56 -38.37 6.06
C LEU A 45 28.22 -39.44 5.01
N ILE A 46 29.07 -40.46 4.84
CA ILE A 46 28.80 -41.57 3.92
C ILE A 46 27.66 -42.47 4.43
N SER A 47 27.55 -42.69 5.75
CA SER A 47 26.40 -43.39 6.34
C SER A 47 25.09 -42.62 6.20
N LYS A 48 25.12 -41.29 6.28
CA LYS A 48 23.91 -40.44 6.13
C LYS A 48 23.43 -40.30 4.69
N ASN A 49 24.33 -40.44 3.71
CA ASN A 49 23.97 -40.40 2.29
C ASN A 49 23.23 -41.66 1.80
N LYS A 50 23.29 -42.78 2.53
CA LYS A 50 22.45 -43.96 2.22
C LYS A 50 20.97 -43.79 2.58
N ASP A 51 20.63 -42.78 3.37
CA ASP A 51 19.23 -42.47 3.74
C ASP A 51 18.56 -41.46 2.79
N ILE A 52 19.32 -40.83 1.88
CA ILE A 52 18.83 -39.80 0.96
C ILE A 52 18.04 -40.40 -0.22
N GLU A 53 18.20 -41.68 -0.51
CA GLU A 53 17.45 -42.35 -1.59
C GLU A 53 15.95 -42.60 -1.23
N ASN A 54 15.52 -42.26 0.00
CA ASN A 54 14.12 -42.36 0.44
C ASN A 54 13.40 -40.99 0.57
N MET A 55 13.95 -39.91 0.01
CA MET A 55 13.48 -38.53 0.22
C MET A 55 12.41 -38.03 -0.77
N ASP A 56 11.95 -38.87 -1.70
CA ASP A 56 10.97 -38.46 -2.74
C ASP A 56 9.52 -38.35 -2.23
N LEU A 57 9.22 -38.75 -0.98
CA LEU A 57 7.85 -38.77 -0.45
C LEU A 57 7.40 -37.47 0.26
N ASN A 58 8.31 -36.59 0.67
CA ASN A 58 7.98 -35.39 1.46
C ASN A 58 7.89 -34.08 0.64
N LYS A 59 8.49 -34.03 -0.55
CA LYS A 59 8.51 -32.80 -1.36
C LYS A 59 7.12 -32.45 -1.90
N ASP A 60 6.35 -33.47 -2.29
CA ASP A 60 5.00 -33.30 -2.82
C ASP A 60 4.00 -32.90 -1.73
N GLU A 61 4.13 -33.44 -0.52
CA GLU A 61 3.28 -33.08 0.61
C GLU A 61 3.52 -31.64 1.08
N ILE A 62 4.79 -31.23 1.18
CA ILE A 62 5.18 -29.84 1.48
C ILE A 62 4.71 -28.89 0.36
N MET A 63 4.87 -29.28 -0.91
CA MET A 63 4.42 -28.46 -2.04
C MET A 63 2.89 -28.27 -2.03
N LYS A 64 2.14 -29.30 -1.65
CA LYS A 64 0.69 -29.24 -1.49
C LYS A 64 0.27 -28.33 -0.34
N GLU A 65 0.96 -28.41 0.81
CA GLU A 65 0.71 -27.52 1.95
C GLU A 65 0.99 -26.05 1.61
N ILE A 66 2.13 -25.78 0.94
CA ILE A 66 2.48 -24.43 0.47
C ILE A 66 1.45 -23.92 -0.54
N SER A 67 1.02 -24.76 -1.48
CA SER A 67 0.02 -24.39 -2.48
C SER A 67 -1.33 -24.05 -1.85
N ASN A 68 -1.77 -24.82 -0.84
CA ASN A 68 -2.98 -24.51 -0.07
C ASN A 68 -2.86 -23.18 0.67
N LYS A 69 -1.70 -22.91 1.31
CA LYS A 69 -1.46 -21.64 2.00
C LYS A 69 -1.41 -20.46 1.04
N ILE A 70 -0.86 -20.63 -0.17
CA ILE A 70 -0.89 -19.63 -1.24
C ILE A 70 -2.33 -19.37 -1.68
N LEU A 71 -3.16 -20.40 -1.81
CA LEU A 71 -4.57 -20.25 -2.15
C LEU A 71 -5.34 -19.46 -1.09
N GLU A 72 -5.20 -19.82 0.18
CA GLU A 72 -5.82 -19.09 1.30
C GLU A 72 -5.35 -17.63 1.36
N LEU A 73 -4.05 -17.39 1.15
CA LEU A 73 -3.50 -16.03 1.09
C LEU A 73 -4.04 -15.25 -0.12
N ASN A 74 -4.23 -15.90 -1.26
CA ASN A 74 -4.82 -15.29 -2.44
C ASN A 74 -6.30 -14.93 -2.23
N ASP A 75 -7.04 -15.81 -1.56
CA ASP A 75 -8.44 -15.57 -1.21
C ASP A 75 -8.56 -14.41 -0.20
N TYR A 76 -7.68 -14.39 0.81
CA TYR A 76 -7.58 -13.26 1.74
C TYR A 76 -7.19 -11.96 1.04
N SER A 77 -6.21 -12.00 0.13
CA SER A 77 -5.80 -10.85 -0.68
C SER A 77 -6.96 -10.31 -1.51
N SER A 78 -7.74 -11.20 -2.12
CA SER A 78 -8.94 -10.84 -2.88
C SER A 78 -10.03 -10.21 -2.00
N PHE A 79 -10.22 -10.74 -0.79
CA PHE A 79 -11.13 -10.17 0.19
C PHE A 79 -10.72 -8.75 0.62
N ILE A 80 -9.46 -8.55 1.02
CA ILE A 80 -8.94 -7.24 1.42
C ILE A 80 -9.00 -6.25 0.25
N LYS A 81 -8.68 -6.69 -0.97
CA LYS A 81 -8.78 -5.85 -2.17
C LYS A 81 -10.23 -5.39 -2.41
N LYS A 82 -11.21 -6.26 -2.19
CA LYS A 82 -12.62 -5.90 -2.30
C LYS A 82 -13.02 -4.90 -1.21
N GLU A 83 -12.70 -5.19 0.04
CA GLU A 83 -13.00 -4.30 1.18
C GLU A 83 -12.35 -2.93 1.00
N LEU A 84 -11.08 -2.89 0.58
CA LEU A 84 -10.35 -1.65 0.29
C LEU A 84 -11.02 -0.84 -0.81
N ASN A 85 -11.43 -1.50 -1.90
CA ASN A 85 -12.12 -0.85 -2.99
C ASN A 85 -13.49 -0.29 -2.58
N ASP A 86 -14.23 -1.01 -1.72
CA ASP A 86 -15.52 -0.54 -1.22
C ASP A 86 -15.33 0.65 -0.26
N LYS A 87 -14.31 0.63 0.62
CA LYS A 87 -13.93 1.77 1.46
C LYS A 87 -13.47 2.99 0.65
N HIS A 88 -12.72 2.75 -0.43
CA HIS A 88 -12.27 3.79 -1.34
C HIS A 88 -13.45 4.48 -2.03
N LYS A 89 -14.46 3.72 -2.47
CA LYS A 89 -15.71 4.29 -2.99
C LYS A 89 -16.45 5.11 -1.95
N GLU A 90 -16.57 4.63 -0.71
CA GLU A 90 -17.21 5.36 0.38
C GLU A 90 -16.49 6.70 0.66
N LEU A 91 -15.16 6.70 0.63
CA LEU A 91 -14.34 7.91 0.81
C LEU A 91 -14.56 8.92 -0.32
N LEU A 92 -14.51 8.47 -1.58
CA LEU A 92 -14.78 9.32 -2.74
C LEU A 92 -16.20 9.88 -2.72
N PHE A 93 -17.18 9.06 -2.34
CA PHE A 93 -18.57 9.48 -2.18
C PHE A 93 -18.70 10.56 -1.11
N LEU A 94 -18.06 10.40 0.06
CA LEU A 94 -18.09 11.42 1.12
C LEU A 94 -17.48 12.75 0.66
N TYR A 95 -16.33 12.70 -0.03
CA TYR A 95 -15.74 13.90 -0.59
C TYR A 95 -16.69 14.56 -1.61
N GLN A 96 -17.33 13.78 -2.48
CA GLN A 96 -18.31 14.30 -3.42
C GLN A 96 -19.47 15.00 -2.69
N LEU A 97 -19.99 14.41 -1.61
CA LEU A 97 -21.04 15.03 -0.80
C LEU A 97 -20.59 16.37 -0.19
N ILE A 98 -19.34 16.46 0.26
CA ILE A 98 -18.79 17.71 0.80
C ILE A 98 -18.70 18.76 -0.29
N CYS A 99 -18.11 18.44 -1.44
CA CYS A 99 -18.01 19.35 -2.57
C CYS A 99 -19.39 19.82 -3.08
N GLU A 100 -20.37 18.91 -3.09
CA GLU A 100 -21.72 19.26 -3.49
C GLU A 100 -22.40 20.16 -2.45
N LYS A 101 -22.23 19.86 -1.16
CA LYS A 101 -22.73 20.70 -0.07
C LYS A 101 -22.14 22.10 -0.14
N GLU A 102 -20.84 22.21 -0.40
CA GLU A 102 -20.15 23.50 -0.58
C GLU A 102 -20.71 24.27 -1.79
N LYS A 103 -20.87 23.62 -2.94
CA LYS A 103 -21.52 24.20 -4.13
C LYS A 103 -22.94 24.67 -3.83
N ASN A 104 -23.72 23.90 -3.08
CA ASN A 104 -25.08 24.25 -2.70
C ASN A 104 -25.13 25.42 -1.71
N ILE A 105 -24.20 25.48 -0.74
CA ILE A 105 -24.04 26.62 0.16
C ILE A 105 -23.65 27.88 -0.61
N LYS A 106 -22.70 27.79 -1.55
CA LYS A 106 -22.27 28.91 -2.41
C LYS A 106 -23.41 29.40 -3.31
N LYS A 107 -24.21 28.50 -3.88
CA LYS A 107 -25.44 28.88 -4.61
C LYS A 107 -26.43 29.61 -3.70
N LEU A 108 -26.66 29.12 -2.47
CA LEU A 108 -27.59 29.74 -1.53
C LEU A 108 -27.09 31.09 -1.01
N SER A 109 -25.78 31.24 -0.74
CA SER A 109 -25.17 32.53 -0.39
C SER A 109 -25.30 33.51 -1.55
N ASN A 110 -25.06 33.06 -2.79
CA ASN A 110 -25.24 33.89 -3.99
C ASN A 110 -26.71 34.30 -4.21
N ILE A 111 -27.67 33.40 -3.96
CA ILE A 111 -29.11 33.73 -4.03
C ILE A 111 -29.52 34.74 -2.94
N ASN A 112 -28.95 34.62 -1.73
CA ASN A 112 -29.21 35.54 -0.63
C ASN A 112 -28.52 36.90 -0.83
N SER A 113 -27.36 36.95 -1.49
CA SER A 113 -26.70 38.21 -1.86
C SER A 113 -27.29 38.85 -3.12
N ILE A 114 -27.97 38.11 -4.00
CA ILE A 114 -28.77 38.71 -5.11
C ILE A 114 -29.96 39.53 -4.57
N LYS A 115 -30.48 39.24 -3.37
CA LYS A 115 -31.44 40.13 -2.67
C LYS A 115 -30.79 41.36 -2.02
N LYS A 116 -29.46 41.45 -2.00
CA LYS A 116 -28.69 42.55 -1.40
C LYS A 116 -27.54 42.96 -2.34
N LYS A 117 -27.92 43.43 -3.53
CA LYS A 117 -27.22 44.36 -4.43
C LYS A 117 -25.71 44.55 -4.16
N ASN A 118 -24.93 44.07 -5.13
CA ASN A 118 -23.63 44.57 -5.58
C ASN A 118 -22.41 44.37 -4.66
N GLU A 119 -21.30 44.03 -5.35
CA GLU A 119 -19.88 44.11 -4.98
C GLU A 119 -19.16 42.86 -4.46
N ILE A 120 -18.09 42.57 -5.21
CA ILE A 120 -16.86 41.82 -4.92
C ILE A 120 -16.88 40.34 -5.34
N GLU A 121 -16.30 40.12 -6.53
CA GLU A 121 -15.69 38.86 -6.94
C GLU A 121 -14.62 38.47 -5.92
N VAL A 122 -14.81 37.34 -5.25
CA VAL A 122 -13.71 36.62 -4.62
C VAL A 122 -13.48 35.36 -5.44
N ILE A 123 -12.41 35.43 -6.23
CA ILE A 123 -11.75 34.27 -6.82
C ILE A 123 -10.98 33.63 -5.66
N GLU A 124 -11.53 32.57 -5.07
CA GLU A 124 -10.76 31.65 -4.25
C GLU A 124 -10.37 30.49 -5.15
N ASN A 125 -9.17 30.59 -5.71
CA ASN A 125 -8.41 29.48 -6.26
C ASN A 125 -7.76 28.76 -5.06
N ASP A 126 -8.45 27.78 -4.50
CA ASP A 126 -7.85 26.79 -3.60
C ASP A 126 -7.77 25.44 -4.35
N ASP A 127 -7.21 25.48 -5.56
CA ASP A 127 -6.72 24.30 -6.25
C ASP A 127 -5.24 24.17 -5.92
N GLU A 128 -4.89 23.52 -4.80
CA GLU A 128 -3.52 23.03 -4.68
C GLU A 128 -3.39 21.72 -3.89
N ILE A 129 -2.72 20.79 -4.57
CA ILE A 129 -2.24 19.46 -4.18
C ILE A 129 -3.27 18.33 -4.39
N ILE A 130 -3.44 17.96 -5.66
CA ILE A 130 -3.94 16.62 -6.04
C ILE A 130 -2.77 15.90 -6.71
N GLU A 131 -2.23 14.85 -6.07
CA GLU A 131 -1.32 13.94 -6.77
C GLU A 131 -2.09 13.31 -7.96
N GLU A 132 -1.46 13.27 -9.14
CA GLU A 132 -2.10 12.94 -10.44
C GLU A 132 -2.96 11.66 -10.43
N ASP A 133 -2.64 10.70 -9.56
CA ASP A 133 -3.36 9.43 -9.43
C ASP A 133 -4.79 9.60 -8.84
N TYR A 134 -5.00 10.60 -7.97
CA TYR A 134 -6.30 10.85 -7.33
C TYR A 134 -7.24 11.69 -8.19
N ALA A 135 -6.72 12.55 -9.07
CA ALA A 135 -7.54 13.38 -9.97
C ALA A 135 -8.31 12.53 -11.00
N LEU A 136 -7.67 11.47 -11.48
CA LEU A 136 -8.19 10.57 -12.51
C LEU A 136 -9.38 9.75 -11.97
N ASP A 137 -9.33 9.33 -10.71
CA ASP A 137 -10.42 8.59 -10.09
C ASP A 137 -11.62 9.49 -9.76
N PHE A 138 -11.38 10.76 -9.42
CA PHE A 138 -12.44 11.77 -9.27
C PHE A 138 -13.22 12.00 -10.57
N GLN A 139 -12.49 12.21 -11.67
CA GLN A 139 -13.11 12.41 -12.97
C GLN A 139 -13.88 11.16 -13.42
N ASN A 140 -13.38 9.96 -13.08
CA ASN A 140 -14.09 8.71 -13.31
C ASN A 140 -15.39 8.60 -12.48
N VAL A 141 -15.41 9.08 -11.23
CA VAL A 141 -16.63 9.11 -10.42
C VAL A 141 -17.67 10.06 -11.00
N GLU A 142 -17.28 11.28 -11.38
CA GLU A 142 -18.21 12.23 -12.00
C GLU A 142 -18.80 11.67 -13.31
N ASN A 143 -17.98 11.03 -14.13
CA ASN A 143 -18.42 10.33 -15.34
C ASN A 143 -19.36 9.14 -15.04
N LYS A 144 -19.14 8.40 -13.95
CA LYS A 144 -20.05 7.32 -13.50
C LYS A 144 -21.40 7.91 -13.09
N ASN A 145 -21.41 9.03 -12.37
CA ASN A 145 -22.64 9.69 -11.94
C ASN A 145 -23.45 10.22 -13.14
N GLN A 146 -22.78 10.76 -14.16
CA GLN A 146 -23.42 11.17 -15.41
C GLN A 146 -24.15 9.97 -16.07
N LYS A 147 -23.51 8.80 -16.12
CA LYS A 147 -24.11 7.58 -16.66
C LYS A 147 -25.36 7.15 -15.87
N ILE A 148 -25.36 7.28 -14.55
CA ILE A 148 -26.53 6.98 -13.71
C ILE A 148 -27.71 7.87 -14.09
N ILE A 149 -27.46 9.17 -14.26
CA ILE A 149 -28.47 10.15 -14.68
C ILE A 149 -28.98 9.81 -16.09
N ASP A 150 -28.08 9.48 -17.02
CA ASP A 150 -28.46 9.12 -18.39
C ASP A 150 -29.31 7.84 -18.47
N PHE A 151 -28.97 6.81 -17.68
CA PHE A 151 -29.79 5.60 -17.60
C PHE A 151 -31.17 5.89 -17.03
N HIS A 152 -31.26 6.74 -16.00
CA HIS A 152 -32.54 7.15 -15.46
C HIS A 152 -33.37 7.95 -16.47
N LYS A 153 -32.75 8.87 -17.23
CA LYS A 153 -33.39 9.59 -18.34
C LYS A 153 -33.89 8.66 -19.45
N LYS A 154 -33.22 7.53 -19.67
CA LYS A 154 -33.64 6.46 -20.60
C LYS A 154 -34.77 5.56 -20.05
N GLY A 155 -35.23 5.78 -18.81
CA GLY A 155 -36.33 5.06 -18.19
C GLY A 155 -35.93 3.80 -17.43
N TYR A 156 -34.65 3.57 -17.17
CA TYR A 156 -34.21 2.43 -16.35
C TYR A 156 -34.61 2.66 -14.88
N SER A 157 -35.08 1.59 -14.21
CA SER A 157 -35.45 1.68 -12.79
C SER A 157 -34.21 1.82 -11.90
N ILE A 158 -34.36 2.43 -10.72
CA ILE A 158 -33.30 2.55 -9.71
C ILE A 158 -32.69 1.17 -9.39
N THR A 159 -33.52 0.13 -9.35
CA THR A 159 -33.06 -1.24 -9.08
C THR A 159 -32.24 -1.84 -10.22
N ASP A 160 -32.56 -1.50 -11.47
CA ASP A 160 -31.81 -2.00 -12.63
C ASP A 160 -30.48 -1.27 -12.78
N ILE A 161 -30.47 0.06 -12.57
CA ILE A 161 -29.26 0.86 -12.58
C ILE A 161 -28.30 0.38 -11.48
N ALA A 162 -28.80 0.15 -10.26
CA ALA A 162 -27.99 -0.37 -9.16
C ALA A 162 -27.32 -1.72 -9.49
N LYS A 163 -28.03 -2.61 -10.19
CA LYS A 163 -27.47 -3.90 -10.64
C LYS A 163 -26.43 -3.71 -11.75
N ILE A 164 -26.75 -2.93 -12.78
CA ILE A 164 -25.87 -2.71 -13.94
C ILE A 164 -24.57 -2.03 -13.51
N MET A 165 -24.66 -1.07 -12.61
CA MET A 165 -23.51 -0.27 -12.16
C MET A 165 -22.83 -0.84 -10.91
N ALA A 166 -23.34 -1.95 -10.35
CA ALA A 166 -22.87 -2.54 -9.11
C ALA A 166 -22.80 -1.54 -7.94
N LEU A 167 -23.86 -0.73 -7.80
CA LEU A 167 -24.02 0.33 -6.79
C LEU A 167 -25.16 0.03 -5.82
N GLY A 168 -25.16 0.70 -4.67
CA GLY A 168 -26.25 0.58 -3.70
C GLY A 168 -27.53 1.27 -4.20
N LYS A 169 -28.72 0.71 -3.90
CA LYS A 169 -30.00 1.36 -4.28
C LYS A 169 -30.15 2.76 -3.67
N GLY A 170 -29.66 2.96 -2.44
CA GLY A 170 -29.65 4.26 -1.77
C GLY A 170 -28.69 5.26 -2.42
N GLU A 171 -27.53 4.78 -2.88
CA GLU A 171 -26.52 5.58 -3.59
C GLU A 171 -27.06 6.07 -4.93
N VAL A 172 -27.64 5.19 -5.73
CA VAL A 172 -28.29 5.55 -7.01
C VAL A 172 -29.40 6.57 -6.78
N LYS A 173 -30.26 6.36 -5.77
CA LYS A 173 -31.33 7.29 -5.45
C LYS A 173 -30.79 8.67 -5.07
N LEU A 174 -29.76 8.73 -4.24
CA LEU A 174 -29.16 9.98 -3.81
C LEU A 174 -28.54 10.73 -4.99
N ILE A 175 -27.76 10.05 -5.84
CA ILE A 175 -27.14 10.65 -7.03
C ILE A 175 -28.20 11.26 -7.96
N LEU A 176 -29.33 10.59 -8.14
CA LEU A 176 -30.44 11.13 -8.93
C LEU A 176 -31.11 12.33 -8.26
N GLU A 177 -31.34 12.29 -6.95
CA GLU A 177 -31.95 13.39 -6.18
C GLU A 177 -31.07 14.65 -6.22
N LEU A 178 -29.76 14.47 -6.14
CA LEU A 178 -28.73 15.51 -6.21
C LEU A 178 -28.47 16.00 -7.65
N GLY A 179 -28.56 15.12 -8.65
CA GLY A 179 -28.32 15.45 -10.06
C GLY A 179 -29.51 16.08 -10.79
N THR A 180 -30.74 15.70 -10.44
CA THR A 180 -31.98 16.17 -11.12
C THR A 180 -32.37 17.58 -10.69
N THR A 181 -31.88 18.07 -9.55
CA THR A 181 -32.08 19.45 -9.08
C THR A 181 -31.29 20.51 -9.86
N ARG A 182 -30.59 20.12 -10.94
CA ARG A 182 -29.84 21.02 -11.85
C ARG A 182 -30.61 21.43 -13.11
N GLU A 183 -31.83 20.93 -13.33
CA GLU A 183 -32.74 21.39 -14.41
C GLU A 183 -33.87 22.28 -13.88
#